data_AF-G0NXK2-F1
#
_entry.id   AF-G0NXK2-F1
#
_cell.length_a   1.000
_cell.length_b   1.000
_cell.length_c   1.000
_cell.angle_alpha   90.00
_cell.angle_beta   90.00
_cell.angle_gamma   90.00
#
_symmetry.space_group_name_H-M   'P 1'
#
loop_
_entity.id
_entity.type
_entity.pdbx_description
1 polymer ?
#
loop_
_entity_poly.entity_id
_entity_poly.type
_entity_poly.pdbx_seq_one_letter_code
_entity_poly.pdbx_strand_id
1 'polypeptide(L)'
;MPPTENPNAPNRLNTGAPVTRQKEVENETKKIEAQLANMKSEHIRVAEEERRKTLGEETKHAHSRAEYQDQLARKRNEEELAMKARMQKESLRKQEESVKKQELLRKQTIEHELALKHKYELEKIEAETKARAKAARENRGVNLEQMKLHEEENRKTVIEKIKTSGELIGSGINQFLSDKTKIAAAVGGLTALAVGWYTAKRGTGLTARYIGARLGKSSLVRETSRITPLEVAKHPIKTFQMMTRQKKDPLAGVILSPALERRLRDIAITTSNTKRNNGLFRNVMLYGPPGAGKKKPVLLQKGTHELRCLREYLMLALEAIMHNHREMMVNYVKTVREQPRQIPQSSIDSAMERANT
;
A
#
# COMPACT_ATOMS: atom_id res chain seq x y z
N MET A 1 -11.76 -109.51 -28.75
CA MET A 1 -11.90 -110.71 -29.60
C MET A 1 -11.05 -111.81 -29.00
N PRO A 2 -11.62 -113.02 -28.77
CA PRO A 2 -10.82 -114.22 -28.51
C PRO A 2 -10.06 -114.59 -29.80
N PRO A 3 -9.08 -115.50 -29.72
CA PRO A 3 -9.38 -116.88 -30.14
C PRO A 3 -8.79 -117.90 -29.15
N THR A 4 -9.62 -118.74 -28.52
CA THR A 4 -9.95 -120.13 -28.91
C THR A 4 -8.75 -121.08 -28.94
N GLU A 5 -8.67 -121.86 -27.86
CA GLU A 5 -8.50 -123.32 -27.80
C GLU A 5 -7.99 -124.06 -29.05
N ASN A 6 -6.93 -124.84 -28.87
CA ASN A 6 -6.84 -126.21 -29.40
C ASN A 6 -5.89 -127.07 -28.52
N PRO A 7 -6.35 -128.19 -27.94
CA PRO A 7 -5.55 -129.03 -27.04
C PRO A 7 -4.91 -130.21 -27.78
N ASN A 8 -3.75 -130.69 -27.31
CA ASN A 8 -3.43 -132.12 -27.32
C ASN A 8 -2.18 -132.42 -26.48
N ALA A 9 -2.37 -133.20 -25.42
CA ALA A 9 -1.32 -133.95 -24.73
C ALA A 9 -0.96 -135.21 -25.56
N PRO A 10 0.21 -135.84 -25.39
CA PRO A 10 0.37 -136.71 -24.21
C PRO A 10 1.79 -136.76 -23.60
N ASN A 11 1.81 -136.84 -22.26
CA ASN A 11 2.62 -137.74 -21.42
C ASN A 11 3.95 -138.28 -21.97
N ARG A 12 5.07 -137.97 -21.27
CA ARG A 12 5.84 -138.93 -20.44
C ARG A 12 7.21 -138.40 -19.97
N LEU A 13 7.61 -138.91 -18.79
CA LEU A 13 8.98 -139.14 -18.29
C LEU A 13 9.66 -138.06 -17.44
N ASN A 14 9.40 -138.23 -16.14
CA ASN A 14 10.21 -138.02 -14.95
C ASN A 14 11.76 -138.05 -15.16
N THR A 15 12.45 -136.91 -14.92
CA THR A 15 13.88 -136.82 -14.51
C THR A 15 14.12 -135.54 -13.67
N GLY A 16 13.69 -135.54 -12.41
CA GLY A 16 13.71 -134.36 -11.52
C GLY A 16 15.05 -134.05 -10.80
N ALA A 17 16.21 -134.09 -11.45
CA ALA A 17 17.50 -133.90 -10.76
C ALA A 17 18.51 -132.84 -11.30
N PRO A 18 18.34 -132.15 -12.45
CA PRO A 18 19.20 -131.01 -12.82
C PRO A 18 18.55 -129.60 -12.67
N VAL A 19 17.25 -129.51 -12.37
CA VAL A 19 16.49 -128.23 -12.37
C VAL A 19 16.64 -127.41 -11.08
N THR A 20 17.02 -128.02 -9.96
CA THR A 20 17.16 -127.33 -8.66
C THR A 20 18.39 -126.43 -8.60
N ARG A 21 19.54 -126.88 -9.12
CA ARG A 21 20.79 -126.10 -9.11
C ARG A 21 20.76 -124.87 -10.03
N GLN A 22 20.07 -124.95 -11.18
CA GLN A 22 19.92 -123.80 -12.09
C GLN A 22 19.06 -122.69 -11.48
N LYS A 23 17.99 -123.06 -10.76
CA LYS A 23 17.13 -122.09 -10.05
C LYS A 23 17.82 -121.43 -8.86
N GLU A 24 18.73 -122.13 -8.19
CA GLU A 24 19.54 -121.57 -7.11
C GLU A 24 20.51 -120.49 -7.63
N VAL A 25 21.23 -120.78 -8.73
CA VAL A 25 22.11 -119.79 -9.39
C VAL A 25 21.31 -118.59 -9.90
N GLU A 26 20.14 -118.78 -10.49
CA GLU A 26 19.27 -117.67 -10.92
C GLU A 26 18.75 -116.82 -9.74
N ASN A 27 18.46 -117.45 -8.60
CA ASN A 27 18.05 -116.72 -7.40
C ASN A 27 19.22 -115.94 -6.80
N GLU A 28 20.44 -116.48 -6.86
CA GLU A 28 21.65 -115.77 -6.44
C GLU A 28 22.02 -114.61 -7.37
N THR A 29 21.91 -114.78 -8.69
CA THR A 29 22.13 -113.68 -9.65
C THR A 29 21.11 -112.58 -9.48
N LYS A 30 19.81 -112.91 -9.31
CA LYS A 30 18.77 -111.90 -9.03
C LYS A 30 18.98 -111.18 -7.70
N LYS A 31 19.49 -111.87 -6.67
CA LYS A 31 19.88 -111.25 -5.40
C LYS A 31 21.06 -110.29 -5.58
N ILE A 32 22.07 -110.68 -6.35
CA ILE A 32 23.22 -109.83 -6.67
C ILE A 32 22.79 -108.63 -7.52
N GLU A 33 21.91 -108.81 -8.50
CA GLU A 33 21.36 -107.73 -9.33
C GLU A 33 20.51 -106.76 -8.51
N ALA A 34 19.67 -107.25 -7.61
CA ALA A 34 18.90 -106.41 -6.69
C ALA A 34 19.81 -105.64 -5.72
N GLN A 35 20.88 -106.29 -5.21
CA GLN A 35 21.89 -105.63 -4.40
C GLN A 35 22.64 -104.55 -5.21
N LEU A 36 22.99 -104.83 -6.46
CA LEU A 36 23.65 -103.87 -7.35
C LEU A 36 22.73 -102.69 -7.71
N ALA A 37 21.45 -102.93 -7.94
CA ALA A 37 20.46 -101.89 -8.19
C ALA A 37 20.26 -100.98 -6.97
N ASN A 38 20.17 -101.56 -5.78
CA ASN A 38 20.08 -100.80 -4.52
C ASN A 38 21.36 -100.01 -4.22
N MET A 39 22.54 -100.59 -4.49
CA MET A 39 23.81 -99.86 -4.35
C MET A 39 23.92 -98.69 -5.34
N LYS A 40 23.42 -98.87 -6.57
CA LYS A 40 23.36 -97.80 -7.58
C LYS A 40 22.37 -96.70 -7.19
N SER A 41 21.19 -97.03 -6.66
CA SER A 41 20.21 -96.03 -6.24
C SER A 41 20.72 -95.21 -5.04
N GLU A 42 21.36 -95.86 -4.06
CA GLU A 42 21.98 -95.17 -2.93
C GLU A 42 23.16 -94.30 -3.38
N HIS A 43 24.01 -94.79 -4.30
CA HIS A 43 25.10 -93.96 -4.86
C HIS A 43 24.56 -92.73 -5.61
N ILE A 44 23.47 -92.85 -6.36
CA ILE A 44 22.84 -91.72 -7.06
C ILE A 44 22.27 -90.72 -6.04
N ARG A 45 21.57 -91.20 -4.99
CA ARG A 45 21.05 -90.34 -3.92
C ARG A 45 22.15 -89.59 -3.18
N VAL A 46 23.21 -90.29 -2.76
CA VAL A 46 24.34 -89.66 -2.07
C VAL A 46 25.04 -88.65 -2.99
N ALA A 47 25.27 -88.97 -4.27
CA ALA A 47 25.85 -88.04 -5.23
C ALA A 47 24.96 -86.81 -5.49
N GLU A 48 23.64 -86.96 -5.54
CA GLU A 48 22.70 -85.84 -5.66
C GLU A 48 22.66 -84.97 -4.40
N GLU A 49 22.71 -85.58 -3.22
CA GLU A 49 22.77 -84.85 -1.95
C GLU A 49 24.08 -84.07 -1.80
N GLU A 50 25.21 -84.65 -2.19
CA GLU A 50 26.50 -83.96 -2.25
C GLU A 50 26.47 -82.80 -3.25
N ARG A 51 25.94 -83.02 -4.46
CA ARG A 51 25.76 -81.94 -5.44
C ARG A 51 24.87 -80.82 -4.94
N ARG A 52 23.79 -81.13 -4.21
CA ARG A 52 22.93 -80.11 -3.61
C ARG A 52 23.66 -79.31 -2.52
N LYS A 53 24.50 -79.98 -1.72
CA LYS A 53 25.34 -79.31 -0.71
C LYS A 53 26.38 -78.40 -1.37
N THR A 54 27.09 -78.88 -2.39
CA THR A 54 28.08 -78.06 -3.12
C THR A 54 27.43 -76.88 -3.84
N LEU A 55 26.28 -77.08 -4.51
CA LEU A 55 25.51 -76.00 -5.12
C LEU A 55 25.04 -74.97 -4.09
N GLY A 56 24.65 -75.42 -2.89
CA GLY A 56 24.28 -74.54 -1.78
C GLY A 56 25.45 -73.68 -1.28
N GLU A 57 26.65 -74.23 -1.22
CA GLU A 57 27.85 -73.47 -0.83
C GLU A 57 28.32 -72.54 -1.94
N GLU A 58 28.31 -72.99 -3.20
CA GLU A 58 28.65 -72.18 -4.37
C GLU A 58 27.71 -70.98 -4.51
N THR A 59 26.41 -71.16 -4.33
CA THR A 59 25.43 -70.05 -4.38
C THR A 59 25.64 -69.06 -3.24
N LYS A 60 25.94 -69.52 -2.01
CA LYS A 60 26.31 -68.65 -0.90
C LYS A 60 27.58 -67.85 -1.20
N HIS A 61 28.62 -68.51 -1.70
CA HIS A 61 29.86 -67.83 -2.09
C HIS A 61 29.67 -66.85 -3.24
N ALA A 62 28.87 -67.21 -4.24
CA ALA A 62 28.53 -66.32 -5.35
C ALA A 62 27.74 -65.10 -4.86
N HIS A 63 26.78 -65.29 -3.96
CA HIS A 63 26.00 -64.22 -3.37
C HIS A 63 26.87 -63.27 -2.54
N SER A 64 27.71 -63.78 -1.64
CA SER A 64 28.63 -62.95 -0.85
C SER A 64 29.63 -62.19 -1.73
N ARG A 65 30.12 -62.79 -2.83
CA ARG A 65 30.97 -62.07 -3.81
C ARG A 65 30.19 -60.96 -4.50
N ALA A 66 28.95 -61.21 -4.91
CA ALA A 66 28.11 -60.21 -5.57
C ALA A 66 27.79 -59.03 -4.64
N GLU A 67 27.42 -59.29 -3.38
CA GLU A 67 27.18 -58.24 -2.39
C GLU A 67 28.45 -57.42 -2.10
N TYR A 68 29.61 -58.09 -1.95
CA TYR A 68 30.86 -57.39 -1.74
C TYR A 68 31.25 -56.51 -2.94
N GLN A 69 31.02 -57.00 -4.16
CA GLN A 69 31.23 -56.21 -5.37
C GLN A 69 30.29 -55.00 -5.45
N ASP A 70 29.02 -55.14 -5.07
CA ASP A 70 28.07 -54.02 -5.02
C ASP A 70 28.48 -52.99 -3.95
N GLN A 71 28.89 -53.44 -2.77
CA GLN A 71 29.39 -52.56 -1.71
C GLN A 71 30.65 -51.79 -2.16
N LEU A 72 31.59 -52.45 -2.84
CA LEU A 72 32.75 -51.78 -3.41
C LEU A 72 32.37 -50.79 -4.50
N ALA A 73 31.40 -51.13 -5.37
CA ALA A 73 30.92 -50.22 -6.41
C ALA A 73 30.28 -48.96 -5.79
N ARG A 74 29.44 -49.12 -4.76
CA ARG A 74 28.87 -47.99 -4.01
C ARG A 74 29.95 -47.13 -3.37
N LYS A 75 30.94 -47.73 -2.68
CA LYS A 75 32.05 -46.99 -2.07
C LYS A 75 32.85 -46.21 -3.10
N ARG A 76 33.19 -46.79 -4.27
CA ARG A 76 33.90 -46.07 -5.35
C ARG A 76 33.08 -44.90 -5.87
N ASN A 77 31.78 -45.10 -6.11
CA ASN A 77 30.89 -44.05 -6.60
C ASN A 77 30.74 -42.92 -5.56
N GLU A 78 30.62 -43.25 -4.28
CA GLU A 78 30.57 -42.29 -3.18
C GLU A 78 31.88 -41.50 -3.07
N GLU A 79 33.04 -42.16 -3.16
CA GLU A 79 34.35 -41.51 -3.15
C GLU A 79 34.55 -40.60 -4.37
N GLU A 80 34.13 -41.03 -5.56
CA GLU A 80 34.20 -40.21 -6.78
C GLU A 80 33.30 -38.97 -6.66
N LEU A 81 32.08 -39.13 -6.16
CA LEU A 81 31.16 -38.01 -5.92
C LEU A 81 31.70 -37.07 -4.83
N ALA A 82 32.24 -37.60 -3.74
CA ALA A 82 32.84 -36.82 -2.68
C ALA A 82 34.08 -36.04 -3.17
N MET A 83 34.92 -36.66 -4.00
CA MET A 83 36.06 -36.01 -4.64
C MET A 83 35.59 -34.87 -5.58
N LYS A 84 34.61 -35.14 -6.46
CA LYS A 84 34.01 -34.13 -7.33
C LYS A 84 33.41 -32.96 -6.53
N ALA A 85 32.70 -33.26 -5.44
CA ALA A 85 32.14 -32.24 -4.56
C ALA A 85 33.22 -31.39 -3.88
N ARG A 86 34.33 -31.98 -3.43
CA ARG A 86 35.49 -31.24 -2.88
C ARG A 86 36.12 -30.34 -3.93
N MET A 87 36.36 -30.86 -5.13
CA MET A 87 36.94 -30.09 -6.25
C MET A 87 36.05 -28.92 -6.68
N GLN A 88 34.73 -29.13 -6.75
CA GLN A 88 33.76 -28.06 -7.02
C GLN A 88 33.76 -27.02 -5.89
N LYS A 89 33.77 -27.45 -4.63
CA LYS A 89 33.81 -26.54 -3.48
C LYS A 89 35.09 -25.69 -3.46
N GLU A 90 36.24 -26.28 -3.74
CA GLU A 90 37.49 -25.52 -3.86
C GLU A 90 37.48 -24.53 -5.03
N SER A 91 36.91 -24.93 -6.16
CA SER A 91 36.77 -24.05 -7.33
C SER A 91 35.87 -22.86 -7.02
N LEU A 92 34.74 -23.10 -6.35
CA LEU A 92 33.83 -22.05 -5.88
C LEU A 92 34.51 -21.12 -4.87
N ARG A 93 35.26 -21.65 -3.90
CA ARG A 93 36.03 -20.82 -2.95
C ARG A 93 37.05 -19.93 -3.66
N LYS A 94 37.79 -20.46 -4.63
CA LYS A 94 38.75 -19.68 -5.44
C LYS A 94 38.04 -18.58 -6.26
N GLN A 95 36.86 -18.88 -6.80
CA GLN A 95 36.03 -17.90 -7.50
C GLN A 95 35.54 -16.80 -6.55
N GLU A 96 35.00 -17.16 -5.40
CA GLU A 96 34.57 -16.21 -4.36
C GLU A 96 35.72 -15.32 -3.89
N GLU A 97 36.90 -15.88 -3.63
CA GLU A 97 38.09 -15.12 -3.24
C GLU A 97 38.54 -14.16 -4.35
N SER A 98 38.47 -14.58 -5.61
CA SER A 98 38.80 -13.74 -6.76
C SER A 98 37.80 -12.60 -6.92
N VAL A 99 36.51 -12.87 -6.77
CA VAL A 99 35.44 -11.85 -6.81
C VAL A 99 35.61 -10.88 -5.64
N LYS A 100 35.86 -11.37 -4.42
CA LYS A 100 36.12 -10.51 -3.24
C LYS A 100 37.32 -9.60 -3.47
N LYS A 101 38.42 -10.12 -4.05
CA LYS A 101 39.59 -9.30 -4.40
C LYS A 101 39.25 -8.23 -5.43
N GLN A 102 38.49 -8.57 -6.47
CA GLN A 102 38.04 -7.61 -7.48
C GLN A 102 37.12 -6.54 -6.88
N GLU A 103 36.21 -6.91 -5.99
CA GLU A 103 35.33 -5.98 -5.30
C GLU A 103 36.11 -5.05 -4.36
N LEU A 104 37.09 -5.56 -3.60
CA LEU A 104 37.94 -4.76 -2.74
C LEU A 104 38.77 -3.76 -3.56
N LEU A 105 39.37 -4.19 -4.67
CA LEU A 105 40.08 -3.29 -5.57
C LEU A 105 39.17 -2.21 -6.14
N ARG A 106 37.97 -2.56 -6.60
CA ARG A 106 36.98 -1.59 -7.08
C ARG A 106 36.60 -0.58 -5.99
N LYS A 107 36.34 -1.05 -4.77
CA LYS A 107 36.04 -0.18 -3.62
C LYS A 107 37.19 0.77 -3.32
N GLN A 108 38.43 0.27 -3.26
CA GLN A 108 39.62 1.08 -3.01
C GLN A 108 39.85 2.12 -4.10
N THR A 109 39.66 1.77 -5.38
CA THR A 109 39.78 2.72 -6.49
C THR A 109 38.73 3.82 -6.39
N ILE A 110 37.46 3.46 -6.11
CA ILE A 110 36.38 4.43 -5.95
C ILE A 110 36.63 5.34 -4.75
N GLU A 111 37.06 4.78 -3.61
CA GLU A 111 37.38 5.55 -2.42
C GLU A 111 38.53 6.53 -2.67
N HIS A 112 39.57 6.09 -3.39
CA HIS A 112 40.69 6.95 -3.76
C HIS A 112 40.27 8.07 -4.71
N GLU A 113 39.50 7.76 -5.74
CA GLU A 113 38.95 8.77 -6.67
C GLU A 113 38.06 9.78 -5.95
N LEU A 114 37.19 9.31 -5.04
CA LEU A 114 36.30 10.16 -4.28
C LEU A 114 37.08 11.05 -3.30
N ALA A 115 38.10 10.51 -2.64
CA ALA A 115 38.99 11.28 -1.76
C ALA A 115 39.75 12.37 -2.53
N LEU A 116 40.25 12.06 -3.74
CA LEU A 116 40.90 13.05 -4.60
C LEU A 116 39.92 14.13 -5.07
N LYS A 117 38.72 13.76 -5.51
CA LYS A 117 37.67 14.71 -5.89
C LYS A 117 37.30 15.62 -4.73
N HIS A 118 37.10 15.06 -3.54
CA HIS A 118 36.78 15.84 -2.34
C HIS A 118 37.89 16.84 -1.98
N LYS A 119 39.16 16.43 -2.06
CA LYS A 119 40.30 17.34 -1.85
C LYS A 119 40.31 18.48 -2.88
N TYR A 120 40.13 18.15 -4.16
CA TYR A 120 40.09 19.14 -5.23
C TYR A 120 38.91 20.12 -5.08
N GLU A 121 37.73 19.62 -4.73
CA GLU A 121 36.54 20.46 -4.49
C GLU A 121 36.75 21.39 -3.29
N LEU A 122 37.32 20.90 -2.20
CA LEU A 122 37.67 21.73 -1.05
C LEU A 122 38.65 22.83 -1.42
N GLU A 123 39.74 22.50 -2.11
CA GLU A 123 40.74 23.48 -2.55
C GLU A 123 40.14 24.54 -3.49
N LYS A 124 39.25 24.12 -4.40
CA LYS A 124 38.53 25.03 -5.29
C LYS A 124 37.60 25.96 -4.52
N ILE A 125 36.81 25.43 -3.58
CA ILE A 125 35.89 26.21 -2.74
C ILE A 125 36.70 27.19 -1.87
N GLU A 126 37.82 26.75 -1.30
CA GLU A 126 38.70 27.63 -0.54
C GLU A 126 39.29 28.76 -1.39
N ALA A 127 39.76 28.45 -2.60
CA ALA A 127 40.28 29.45 -3.52
C ALA A 127 39.20 30.46 -3.93
N GLU A 128 38.00 29.97 -4.25
CA GLU A 128 36.86 30.81 -4.65
C GLU A 128 36.36 31.68 -3.48
N THR A 129 36.25 31.13 -2.28
CA THR A 129 35.84 31.88 -1.08
C THR A 129 36.88 32.92 -0.69
N LYS A 130 38.18 32.60 -0.76
CA LYS A 130 39.26 33.57 -0.53
C LYS A 130 39.25 34.67 -1.59
N ALA A 131 39.06 34.34 -2.87
CA ALA A 131 38.95 35.31 -3.96
C ALA A 131 37.73 36.22 -3.78
N ARG A 132 36.56 35.66 -3.46
CA ARG A 132 35.33 36.42 -3.17
C ARG A 132 35.49 37.33 -1.95
N ALA A 133 36.11 36.83 -0.88
CA ALA A 133 36.36 37.63 0.32
C ALA A 133 37.31 38.81 0.02
N LYS A 134 38.33 38.59 -0.82
CA LYS A 134 39.23 39.66 -1.27
C LYS A 134 38.52 40.68 -2.15
N ALA A 135 37.75 40.22 -3.15
CA ALA A 135 36.96 41.08 -4.02
C ALA A 135 35.92 41.90 -3.23
N ALA A 136 35.26 41.31 -2.23
CA ALA A 136 34.31 42.03 -1.38
C ALA A 136 34.98 43.10 -0.51
N ARG A 137 36.24 42.90 -0.08
CA ARG A 137 37.01 43.90 0.66
C ARG A 137 37.43 45.07 -0.24
N GLU A 138 37.95 44.76 -1.42
CA GLU A 138 38.43 45.77 -2.38
C GLU A 138 37.25 46.58 -2.97
N ASN A 139 36.13 45.94 -3.26
CA ASN A 139 34.94 46.59 -3.84
C ASN A 139 34.02 47.24 -2.80
N ARG A 140 34.38 47.22 -1.51
CA ARG A 140 33.51 47.76 -0.44
C ARG A 140 33.24 49.25 -0.63
N GLY A 141 34.24 50.04 -1.02
CA GLY A 141 34.09 51.47 -1.26
C GLY A 141 33.12 51.77 -2.41
N VAL A 142 33.36 51.13 -3.56
CA VAL A 142 32.54 51.29 -4.77
C VAL A 142 31.10 50.82 -4.54
N ASN A 143 30.89 49.70 -3.85
CA ASN A 143 29.54 49.23 -3.53
C ASN A 143 28.80 50.18 -2.59
N LEU A 144 29.48 50.75 -1.59
CA LEU A 144 28.84 51.70 -0.68
C LEU A 144 28.46 52.99 -1.41
N GLU A 145 29.29 53.46 -2.32
CA GLU A 145 28.98 54.63 -3.16
C GLU A 145 27.80 54.35 -4.09
N GLN A 146 27.77 53.20 -4.77
CA GLN A 146 26.63 52.78 -5.59
C GLN A 146 25.35 52.63 -4.79
N MET A 147 25.40 52.04 -3.59
CA MET A 147 24.24 51.90 -2.71
C MET A 147 23.70 53.27 -2.27
N LYS A 148 24.58 54.20 -1.90
CA LYS A 148 24.18 55.57 -1.54
C LYS A 148 23.52 56.28 -2.73
N LEU A 149 24.15 56.23 -3.90
CA LEU A 149 23.58 56.83 -5.12
C LEU A 149 22.22 56.23 -5.46
N HIS A 150 22.09 54.91 -5.38
CA HIS A 150 20.84 54.21 -5.66
C HIS A 150 19.74 54.54 -4.63
N GLU A 151 20.08 54.65 -3.35
CA GLU A 151 19.14 55.07 -2.30
C GLU A 151 18.68 56.52 -2.51
N GLU A 152 19.59 57.42 -2.92
CA GLU A 152 19.25 58.81 -3.23
C GLU A 152 18.31 58.91 -4.44
N GLU A 153 18.56 58.14 -5.50
CA GLU A 153 17.68 58.05 -6.66
C GLU A 153 16.32 57.49 -6.28
N ASN A 154 16.28 56.37 -5.54
CA ASN A 154 15.03 55.75 -5.09
C ASN A 154 14.21 56.70 -4.21
N ARG A 155 14.85 57.46 -3.30
CA ARG A 155 14.16 58.48 -2.50
C ARG A 155 13.52 59.53 -3.39
N LYS A 156 14.25 60.07 -4.38
CA LYS A 156 13.72 61.07 -5.33
C LYS A 156 12.55 60.50 -6.13
N THR A 157 12.72 59.32 -6.71
CA THR A 157 11.67 58.65 -7.51
C THR A 157 10.44 58.34 -6.68
N VAL A 158 10.59 57.90 -5.42
CA VAL A 158 9.45 57.65 -4.53
C VAL A 158 8.73 58.94 -4.19
N ILE A 159 9.46 60.02 -3.90
CA ILE A 159 8.85 61.34 -3.63
C ILE A 159 8.09 61.86 -4.85
N GLU A 160 8.67 61.74 -6.05
CA GLU A 160 8.01 62.12 -7.29
C GLU A 160 6.77 61.26 -7.54
N LYS A 161 6.87 59.94 -7.40
CA LYS A 161 5.71 59.03 -7.52
C LYS A 161 4.61 59.40 -6.54
N ILE A 162 4.94 59.74 -5.29
CA ILE A 162 3.94 60.16 -4.29
C ILE A 162 3.31 61.49 -4.67
N LYS A 163 4.09 62.47 -5.13
CA LYS A 163 3.58 63.78 -5.57
C LYS A 163 2.66 63.63 -6.77
N THR A 164 3.12 62.98 -7.83
CA THR A 164 2.33 62.76 -9.03
C THR A 164 1.08 61.93 -8.73
N SER A 165 1.19 60.86 -7.94
CA SER A 165 0.03 60.06 -7.56
C SER A 165 -0.93 60.85 -6.65
N GLY A 166 -0.42 61.66 -5.74
CA GLY A 166 -1.22 62.51 -4.84
C GLY A 166 -1.95 63.62 -5.58
N GLU A 167 -1.33 64.22 -6.60
CA GLU A 167 -1.95 65.22 -7.48
C GLU A 167 -3.02 64.59 -8.39
N LEU A 168 -2.73 63.42 -8.97
CA LEU A 168 -3.70 62.67 -9.78
C LEU A 168 -4.91 62.21 -8.95
N ILE A 169 -4.66 61.72 -7.73
CA ILE A 169 -5.73 61.30 -6.81
C ILE A 169 -6.47 62.53 -6.28
N GLY A 170 -5.78 63.60 -5.90
CA GLY A 170 -6.38 64.83 -5.38
C GLY A 170 -7.29 65.52 -6.40
N SER A 171 -6.81 65.66 -7.64
CA SER A 171 -7.61 66.18 -8.76
C SER A 171 -8.78 65.26 -9.09
N GLY A 172 -8.57 63.93 -9.10
CA GLY A 172 -9.62 62.94 -9.32
C GLY A 172 -10.71 62.93 -8.24
N ILE A 173 -10.33 63.01 -6.96
CA ILE A 173 -11.28 63.09 -5.83
C ILE A 173 -12.03 64.42 -5.87
N ASN A 174 -11.37 65.54 -6.15
CA ASN A 174 -12.05 66.84 -6.22
C ASN A 174 -13.07 66.86 -7.38
N GLN A 175 -12.71 66.29 -8.54
CA GLN A 175 -13.62 66.14 -9.68
C GLN A 175 -14.77 65.15 -9.40
N PHE A 176 -14.52 64.12 -8.58
CA PHE A 176 -15.54 63.15 -8.19
C PHE A 176 -16.51 63.72 -7.14
N LEU A 177 -16.01 64.47 -6.16
CA LEU A 177 -16.82 65.12 -5.13
C LEU A 177 -17.64 66.30 -5.67
N SER A 178 -17.15 66.98 -6.69
CA SER A 178 -17.85 68.10 -7.32
C SER A 178 -19.07 67.66 -8.15
N ASP A 179 -19.18 66.37 -8.50
CA ASP A 179 -20.18 65.87 -9.43
C ASP A 179 -21.16 64.89 -8.74
N LYS A 180 -22.34 65.41 -8.37
CA LYS A 180 -23.37 64.67 -7.62
C LYS A 180 -23.80 63.37 -8.34
N THR A 181 -23.74 63.36 -9.66
CA THR A 181 -24.11 62.19 -10.48
C THR A 181 -23.12 61.03 -10.31
N LYS A 182 -21.82 61.32 -10.22
CA LYS A 182 -20.75 60.33 -10.03
C LYS A 182 -20.77 59.73 -8.63
N ILE A 183 -21.02 60.55 -7.62
CA ILE A 183 -21.19 60.08 -6.23
C ILE A 183 -22.39 59.13 -6.14
N ALA A 184 -23.54 59.52 -6.70
CA ALA A 184 -24.74 58.69 -6.68
C ALA A 184 -24.52 57.35 -7.39
N ALA A 185 -23.84 57.36 -8.55
CA ALA A 185 -23.51 56.15 -9.29
C ALA A 185 -22.56 55.22 -8.51
N ALA A 186 -21.54 55.76 -7.85
CA ALA A 186 -20.59 54.96 -7.08
C ALA A 186 -21.21 54.36 -5.81
N VAL A 187 -22.01 55.14 -5.08
CA VAL A 187 -22.76 54.65 -3.91
C VAL A 187 -23.77 53.58 -4.34
N GLY A 188 -24.47 53.81 -5.45
CA GLY A 188 -25.33 52.82 -6.09
C GLY A 188 -24.58 51.54 -6.49
N GLY A 189 -23.40 51.67 -7.08
CA GLY A 189 -22.55 50.55 -7.47
C GLY A 189 -22.04 49.73 -6.27
N LEU A 190 -21.57 50.41 -5.21
CA LEU A 190 -21.10 49.75 -3.99
C LEU A 190 -22.22 49.03 -3.25
N THR A 191 -23.40 49.65 -3.16
CA THR A 191 -24.57 49.02 -2.54
C THR A 191 -25.06 47.84 -3.36
N ALA A 192 -25.11 47.96 -4.70
CA ALA A 192 -25.45 46.86 -5.60
C ALA A 192 -24.45 45.70 -5.48
N LEU A 193 -23.14 46.00 -5.34
CA LEU A 193 -22.11 44.97 -5.11
C LEU A 193 -22.28 44.28 -3.75
N ALA A 194 -22.55 45.04 -2.68
CA ALA A 194 -22.78 44.48 -1.35
C ALA A 194 -24.02 43.57 -1.33
N VAL A 195 -25.12 44.01 -1.94
CA VAL A 195 -26.34 43.22 -2.10
C VAL A 195 -26.08 42.00 -2.99
N GLY A 196 -25.37 42.17 -4.10
CA GLY A 196 -24.97 41.09 -5.00
C GLY A 196 -24.14 40.00 -4.30
N TRP A 197 -23.15 40.40 -3.50
CA TRP A 197 -22.32 39.46 -2.73
C TRP A 197 -23.13 38.72 -1.66
N TYR A 198 -23.98 39.44 -0.92
CA TYR A 198 -24.79 38.82 0.14
C TYR A 198 -25.84 37.87 -0.42
N THR A 199 -26.51 38.26 -1.51
CA THR A 199 -27.47 37.41 -2.22
C THR A 199 -26.81 36.19 -2.85
N ALA A 200 -25.61 36.30 -3.44
CA ALA A 200 -24.88 35.14 -3.94
C ALA A 200 -24.47 34.18 -2.80
N LYS A 201 -23.95 34.71 -1.69
CA LYS A 201 -23.49 33.93 -0.53
C LYS A 201 -24.63 33.17 0.17
N ARG A 202 -25.85 33.72 0.19
CA ARG A 202 -27.02 33.11 0.85
C ARG A 202 -27.97 32.40 -0.11
N GLY A 203 -28.10 32.88 -1.34
CA GLY A 203 -29.07 32.42 -2.35
C GLY A 203 -28.70 31.11 -3.02
N THR A 204 -27.41 30.84 -3.23
CA THR A 204 -26.92 29.59 -3.86
C THR A 204 -27.46 28.32 -3.18
N GLY A 205 -27.57 28.31 -1.85
CA GLY A 205 -28.11 27.18 -1.10
C GLY A 205 -29.62 26.96 -1.29
N LEU A 206 -30.40 28.02 -1.51
CA LEU A 206 -31.84 27.94 -1.78
C LEU A 206 -32.08 27.45 -3.21
N THR A 207 -31.34 27.99 -4.18
CA THR A 207 -31.41 27.58 -5.59
C THR A 207 -30.98 26.13 -5.79
N ALA A 208 -29.88 25.71 -5.17
CA ALA A 208 -29.44 24.30 -5.21
C ALA A 208 -30.49 23.34 -4.62
N ARG A 209 -31.18 23.76 -3.55
CA ARG A 209 -32.27 22.98 -2.94
C ARG A 209 -33.52 22.93 -3.80
N TYR A 210 -33.87 24.04 -4.46
CA TYR A 210 -35.01 24.12 -5.36
C TYR A 210 -34.80 23.24 -6.61
N ILE A 211 -33.61 23.33 -7.22
CA ILE A 211 -33.22 22.46 -8.34
C ILE A 211 -33.20 20.99 -7.91
N GLY A 212 -32.61 20.69 -6.76
CA GLY A 212 -32.59 19.32 -6.21
C GLY A 212 -33.95 18.79 -5.75
N ALA A 213 -34.95 19.64 -5.53
CA ALA A 213 -36.32 19.20 -5.28
C ALA A 213 -37.05 18.83 -6.59
N ARG A 214 -36.68 19.46 -7.71
CA ARG A 214 -37.29 19.24 -9.02
C ARG A 214 -36.66 18.08 -9.80
N LEU A 215 -35.38 17.79 -9.54
CA LEU A 215 -34.60 16.72 -10.22
C LEU A 215 -34.66 15.34 -9.53
N GLY A 216 -35.66 15.08 -8.68
CA GLY A 216 -35.95 13.72 -8.22
C GLY A 216 -35.19 13.30 -6.96
N LYS A 217 -35.83 13.49 -5.81
CA LYS A 217 -35.50 12.74 -4.59
C LYS A 217 -36.44 11.53 -4.50
N SER A 218 -35.91 10.34 -4.22
CA SER A 218 -36.75 9.19 -3.88
C SER A 218 -37.50 9.48 -2.57
N SER A 219 -38.83 9.33 -2.60
CA SER A 219 -39.77 9.73 -1.55
C SER A 219 -39.73 8.86 -0.28
N LEU A 220 -38.77 7.93 -0.18
CA LEU A 220 -38.70 6.94 0.90
C LEU A 220 -37.76 7.33 2.05
N VAL A 221 -37.72 8.61 2.40
CA VAL A 221 -37.30 9.05 3.73
C VAL A 221 -38.29 10.13 4.15
N ARG A 222 -39.07 9.81 5.18
CA ARG A 222 -40.14 10.67 5.70
C ARG A 222 -39.50 11.92 6.33
N GLU A 223 -39.15 12.89 5.50
CA GLU A 223 -38.75 14.25 5.91
C GLU A 223 -39.99 15.09 6.29
N THR A 224 -40.97 14.51 7.00
CA THR A 224 -42.21 15.20 7.37
C THR A 224 -42.03 16.21 8.51
N SER A 225 -40.86 16.83 8.65
CA SER A 225 -40.64 17.93 9.60
C SER A 225 -39.69 18.99 9.07
N ARG A 226 -39.62 19.17 7.75
CA ARG A 226 -38.88 20.30 7.16
C ARG A 226 -39.87 21.35 6.69
N ILE A 227 -39.84 22.48 7.36
CA ILE A 227 -40.57 23.69 6.98
C ILE A 227 -40.11 24.06 5.57
N THR A 228 -40.95 23.83 4.57
CA THR A 228 -40.67 24.24 3.19
C THR A 228 -41.08 25.70 3.02
N PRO A 229 -40.29 26.55 2.33
CA PRO A 229 -40.59 27.98 2.21
C PRO A 229 -41.98 28.25 1.59
N LEU A 230 -42.45 27.37 0.72
CA LEU A 230 -43.75 27.47 0.05
C LEU A 230 -44.92 27.21 1.02
N GLU A 231 -44.71 26.38 2.03
CA GLU A 231 -45.70 26.03 3.04
C GLU A 231 -45.77 27.09 4.16
N VAL A 232 -44.64 27.74 4.46
CA VAL A 232 -44.57 28.95 5.32
C VAL A 232 -45.44 30.06 4.75
N ALA A 233 -45.38 30.27 3.43
CA ALA A 233 -46.16 31.30 2.75
C ALA A 233 -47.67 31.01 2.79
N LYS A 234 -48.07 29.73 2.66
CA LYS A 234 -49.49 29.32 2.65
C LYS A 234 -50.11 29.25 4.04
N HIS A 235 -49.35 28.87 5.07
CA HIS A 235 -49.86 28.70 6.45
C HIS A 235 -48.91 29.27 7.51
N PRO A 236 -48.73 30.60 7.59
CA PRO A 236 -47.76 31.22 8.50
C PRO A 236 -48.05 30.93 9.98
N ILE A 237 -49.33 30.96 10.37
CA ILE A 237 -49.76 30.78 11.77
C ILE A 237 -49.57 29.33 12.23
N LYS A 238 -49.96 28.34 11.42
CA LYS A 238 -49.79 26.91 11.74
C LYS A 238 -48.30 26.52 11.78
N THR A 239 -47.49 27.12 10.91
CA THR A 239 -46.04 26.90 10.90
C THR A 239 -45.38 27.47 12.16
N PHE A 240 -45.78 28.66 12.60
CA PHE A 240 -45.27 29.27 13.82
C PHE A 240 -45.65 28.46 15.07
N GLN A 241 -46.90 28.00 15.16
CA GLN A 241 -47.37 27.13 16.25
C GLN A 241 -46.69 25.76 16.28
N MET A 242 -46.29 25.24 15.11
CA MET A 242 -45.51 24.00 15.00
C MET A 242 -44.04 24.19 15.37
N MET A 243 -43.49 25.39 15.15
CA MET A 243 -42.11 25.75 15.50
C MET A 243 -41.92 26.01 17.00
N THR A 244 -42.96 26.51 17.69
CA THR A 244 -42.96 26.73 19.15
C THR A 244 -43.30 25.48 19.97
N ARG A 245 -43.73 24.39 19.32
CA ARG A 245 -44.06 23.13 19.99
C ARG A 245 -42.80 22.43 20.47
N GLN A 246 -42.71 22.17 21.78
CA GLN A 246 -41.59 21.45 22.41
C GLN A 246 -41.35 20.09 21.74
N LYS A 247 -40.07 19.77 21.48
CA LYS A 247 -39.66 18.51 20.86
C LYS A 247 -39.94 17.36 21.83
N LYS A 248 -40.99 16.58 21.58
CA LYS A 248 -41.26 15.35 22.33
C LYS A 248 -40.10 14.36 22.16
N ASP A 249 -39.80 13.59 23.22
CA ASP A 249 -38.77 12.56 23.17
C ASP A 249 -39.12 11.52 22.10
N PRO A 250 -38.26 11.32 21.07
CA PRO A 250 -38.52 10.37 20.00
C PRO A 250 -38.59 8.91 20.47
N LEU A 251 -38.15 8.62 21.71
CA LEU A 251 -38.17 7.28 22.32
C LEU A 251 -39.37 7.07 23.27
N ALA A 252 -40.20 8.09 23.51
CA ALA A 252 -41.37 7.97 24.36
C ALA A 252 -42.41 7.03 23.73
N GLY A 253 -42.59 5.85 24.33
CA GLY A 253 -43.54 4.81 23.89
C GLY A 253 -42.89 3.56 23.29
N VAL A 254 -41.56 3.49 23.18
CA VAL A 254 -40.85 2.28 22.74
C VAL A 254 -40.24 1.59 23.95
N ILE A 255 -40.72 0.39 24.28
CA ILE A 255 -40.19 -0.42 25.38
C ILE A 255 -38.86 -1.04 24.90
N LEU A 256 -37.75 -0.52 25.43
CA LEU A 256 -36.38 -0.93 25.09
C LEU A 256 -35.64 -1.35 26.37
N SER A 257 -34.63 -2.22 26.23
CA SER A 257 -33.71 -2.43 27.33
C SER A 257 -32.90 -1.14 27.59
N PRO A 258 -32.60 -0.78 28.85
CA PRO A 258 -31.89 0.47 29.18
C PRO A 258 -30.52 0.61 28.49
N ALA A 259 -29.87 -0.50 28.14
CA ALA A 259 -28.63 -0.49 27.38
C ALA A 259 -28.83 -0.14 25.89
N LEU A 260 -29.92 -0.63 25.28
CA LEU A 260 -30.23 -0.35 23.87
C LEU A 260 -30.76 1.08 23.70
N GLU A 261 -31.55 1.57 24.64
CA GLU A 261 -32.05 2.94 24.66
C GLU A 261 -30.90 3.96 24.68
N ARG A 262 -29.92 3.78 25.57
CA ARG A 262 -28.72 4.64 25.64
C ARG A 262 -27.97 4.69 24.31
N ARG A 263 -27.72 3.53 23.69
CA ARG A 263 -27.05 3.46 22.38
C ARG A 263 -27.82 4.16 21.28
N LEU A 264 -29.15 4.01 21.23
CA LEU A 264 -29.99 4.71 20.25
C LEU A 264 -29.98 6.22 20.49
N ARG A 265 -29.97 6.66 21.75
CA ARG A 265 -29.88 8.07 22.14
C ARG A 265 -28.55 8.69 21.73
N ASP A 266 -27.44 7.98 21.93
CA ASP A 266 -26.10 8.40 21.49
C ASP A 266 -26.01 8.50 19.97
N ILE A 267 -26.56 7.52 19.24
CA ILE A 267 -26.65 7.57 17.77
C ILE A 267 -27.49 8.78 17.33
N ALA A 268 -28.60 9.08 18.03
CA ALA A 268 -29.43 10.24 17.71
C ALA A 268 -28.71 11.58 17.98
N ILE A 269 -27.98 11.68 19.10
CA ILE A 269 -27.20 12.87 19.47
C ILE A 269 -26.06 13.08 18.46
N THR A 270 -25.29 12.04 18.18
CA THR A 270 -24.19 12.09 17.20
C THR A 270 -24.73 12.48 15.83
N THR A 271 -25.80 11.86 15.34
CA THR A 271 -26.45 12.21 14.06
C THR A 271 -26.92 13.68 14.04
N SER A 272 -27.48 14.19 15.13
CA SER A 272 -27.91 15.59 15.24
C SER A 272 -26.72 16.56 15.17
N ASN A 273 -25.64 16.25 15.88
CA ASN A 273 -24.44 17.07 15.89
C ASN A 273 -23.69 17.01 14.56
N THR A 274 -23.59 15.83 13.94
CA THR A 274 -23.07 15.66 12.58
C THR A 274 -23.90 16.49 11.58
N LYS A 275 -25.23 16.52 11.70
CA LYS A 275 -26.08 17.36 10.85
C LYS A 275 -25.83 18.86 11.06
N ARG A 276 -25.68 19.33 12.30
CA ARG A 276 -25.37 20.75 12.60
C ARG A 276 -24.00 21.15 12.06
N ASN A 277 -23.02 20.28 12.20
CA ASN A 277 -21.65 20.50 11.77
C ASN A 277 -21.43 20.18 10.29
N ASN A 278 -22.49 19.86 9.53
CA ASN A 278 -22.41 19.37 8.16
C ASN A 278 -21.37 18.24 7.99
N GLY A 279 -21.25 17.31 8.92
CA GLY A 279 -20.37 16.15 8.81
C GLY A 279 -20.93 15.05 7.90
N LEU A 280 -20.16 13.98 7.69
CA LEU A 280 -20.61 12.79 6.97
C LEU A 280 -21.39 11.87 7.92
N PHE A 281 -22.54 11.36 7.45
CA PHE A 281 -23.35 10.41 8.22
C PHE A 281 -22.74 9.01 8.17
N ARG A 282 -22.88 8.28 9.29
CA ARG A 282 -22.49 6.87 9.41
C ARG A 282 -23.71 5.99 9.10
N ASN A 283 -23.46 4.84 8.47
CA ASN A 283 -24.50 3.84 8.21
C ASN A 283 -24.79 3.05 9.50
N VAL A 284 -26.06 2.88 9.83
CA VAL A 284 -26.51 2.09 11.00
C VAL A 284 -27.38 0.95 10.50
N MET A 285 -26.96 -0.30 10.80
CA MET A 285 -27.71 -1.50 10.45
C MET A 285 -28.43 -2.03 11.69
N LEU A 286 -29.75 -2.21 11.60
CA LEU A 286 -30.58 -2.76 12.66
C LEU A 286 -30.90 -4.23 12.30
N TYR A 287 -30.42 -5.19 13.09
CA TYR A 287 -30.62 -6.63 12.84
C TYR A 287 -31.33 -7.31 14.01
N GLY A 288 -32.21 -8.29 13.74
CA GLY A 288 -32.73 -9.26 14.71
C GLY A 288 -34.07 -9.88 14.31
N PRO A 289 -34.70 -10.66 15.20
CA PRO A 289 -35.79 -11.58 14.85
C PRO A 289 -37.01 -10.85 14.26
N PRO A 290 -37.74 -11.50 13.33
CA PRO A 290 -38.91 -10.93 12.68
C PRO A 290 -39.98 -10.58 13.73
N GLY A 291 -40.52 -9.36 13.68
CA GLY A 291 -41.45 -8.83 14.70
C GLY A 291 -40.85 -7.80 15.65
N ALA A 292 -39.51 -7.69 15.75
CA ALA A 292 -38.82 -6.71 16.61
C ALA A 292 -38.83 -5.25 16.10
N GLY A 293 -39.83 -4.84 15.30
CA GLY A 293 -40.01 -3.46 14.85
C GLY A 293 -38.99 -2.94 13.81
N LYS A 294 -38.08 -3.76 13.29
CA LYS A 294 -36.98 -3.37 12.36
C LYS A 294 -37.41 -3.15 10.90
N LYS A 295 -38.64 -2.71 10.65
CA LYS A 295 -39.25 -2.75 9.30
C LYS A 295 -38.77 -1.66 8.32
N LYS A 296 -37.73 -0.87 8.63
CA LYS A 296 -37.19 0.12 7.68
C LYS A 296 -35.66 0.19 7.77
N PRO A 297 -34.92 -0.12 6.69
CA PRO A 297 -33.51 0.24 6.63
C PRO A 297 -33.37 1.77 6.66
N VAL A 298 -32.73 2.31 7.70
CA VAL A 298 -32.44 3.75 7.79
C VAL A 298 -31.13 4.02 7.04
N LEU A 299 -31.24 4.13 5.72
CA LEU A 299 -30.16 4.69 4.91
C LEU A 299 -30.17 6.22 5.12
N LEU A 300 -29.21 6.73 5.90
CA LEU A 300 -28.89 8.16 5.93
C LEU A 300 -28.21 8.51 4.60
N GLN A 301 -29.02 8.64 3.55
CA GLN A 301 -28.54 8.75 2.17
C GLN A 301 -27.70 10.01 1.97
N LYS A 302 -26.57 9.82 1.27
CA LYS A 302 -25.62 10.82 0.80
C LYS A 302 -26.35 11.98 0.12
N GLY A 303 -26.23 13.17 0.69
CA GLY A 303 -26.53 14.43 0.03
C GLY A 303 -25.25 15.24 -0.13
N THR A 304 -24.93 15.56 -1.38
CA THR A 304 -23.99 16.62 -1.81
C THR A 304 -22.51 16.41 -1.47
N HIS A 305 -21.83 15.48 -2.16
CA HIS A 305 -20.36 15.52 -2.24
C HIS A 305 -19.89 16.62 -3.21
N GLU A 306 -20.53 16.77 -4.37
CA GLU A 306 -20.05 17.71 -5.40
C GLU A 306 -20.20 19.19 -5.03
N LEU A 307 -21.36 19.59 -4.50
CA LEU A 307 -21.58 20.96 -4.02
C LEU A 307 -20.74 21.31 -2.77
N ARG A 308 -20.25 20.30 -2.05
CA ARG A 308 -19.39 20.50 -0.88
C ARG A 308 -17.92 20.67 -1.30
N CYS A 309 -17.44 19.85 -2.23
CA CYS A 309 -16.15 20.07 -2.89
C CYS A 309 -16.08 21.45 -3.53
N LEU A 310 -17.11 21.87 -4.28
CA LEU A 310 -17.14 23.20 -4.89
C LEU A 310 -17.11 24.33 -3.83
N ARG A 311 -17.85 24.19 -2.73
CA ARG A 311 -17.82 25.17 -1.63
C ARG A 311 -16.48 25.19 -0.90
N GLU A 312 -15.88 24.04 -0.63
CA GLU A 312 -14.58 23.92 0.04
C GLU A 312 -13.47 24.46 -0.85
N TYR A 313 -13.48 24.16 -2.16
CA TYR A 313 -12.52 24.68 -3.12
C TYR A 313 -12.60 26.21 -3.23
N LEU A 314 -13.81 26.76 -3.28
CA LEU A 314 -14.03 28.21 -3.40
C LEU A 314 -13.70 28.95 -2.09
N MET A 315 -13.94 28.33 -0.94
CA MET A 315 -13.52 28.86 0.36
C MET A 315 -12.01 28.80 0.57
N LEU A 316 -11.35 27.70 0.18
CA LEU A 316 -9.89 27.57 0.24
C LEU A 316 -9.19 28.56 -0.71
N ALA A 317 -9.72 28.77 -1.91
CA ALA A 317 -9.21 29.78 -2.83
C ALA A 317 -9.33 31.21 -2.24
N LEU A 318 -10.47 31.54 -1.63
CA LEU A 318 -10.67 32.83 -0.97
C LEU A 318 -9.80 33.00 0.28
N GLU A 319 -9.62 31.95 1.08
CA GLU A 319 -8.72 31.95 2.23
C GLU A 319 -7.26 32.12 1.81
N ALA A 320 -6.82 31.48 0.73
CA ALA A 320 -5.46 31.65 0.19
C ALA A 320 -5.21 33.08 -0.31
N ILE A 321 -6.19 33.69 -0.99
CA ILE A 321 -6.11 35.09 -1.43
C ILE A 321 -6.02 36.03 -0.22
N MET A 322 -6.87 35.81 0.79
CA MET A 322 -6.87 36.59 2.03
C MET A 322 -5.56 36.42 2.82
N HIS A 323 -4.99 35.20 2.86
CA HIS A 323 -3.74 34.93 3.53
C HIS A 323 -2.56 35.61 2.84
N ASN A 324 -2.47 35.56 1.51
CA ASN A 324 -1.45 36.29 0.74
C ASN A 324 -1.55 37.80 0.95
N HIS A 325 -2.77 38.35 0.97
CA HIS A 325 -2.96 39.76 1.24
C HIS A 325 -2.54 40.14 2.66
N ARG A 326 -2.85 39.29 3.65
CA ARG A 326 -2.42 39.49 5.04
C ARG A 326 -0.91 39.44 5.20
N GLU A 327 -0.23 38.52 4.53
CA GLU A 327 1.24 38.45 4.56
C GLU A 327 1.89 39.67 3.90
N MET A 328 1.35 40.14 2.77
CA MET A 328 1.78 41.40 2.17
C MET A 328 1.64 42.56 3.14
N MET A 329 0.52 42.66 3.86
CA MET A 329 0.28 43.74 4.82
C MET A 329 1.21 43.62 6.05
N VAL A 330 1.47 42.40 6.53
CA VAL A 330 2.41 42.18 7.65
C VAL A 330 3.84 42.52 7.24
N ASN A 331 4.27 42.12 6.03
CA ASN A 331 5.58 42.47 5.52
C ASN A 331 5.72 43.98 5.30
N TYR A 332 4.68 44.63 4.77
CA TYR A 332 4.64 46.09 4.64
C TYR A 332 4.73 46.80 5.99
N VAL A 333 4.05 46.29 7.03
CA VAL A 333 4.13 46.86 8.38
C VAL A 333 5.50 46.61 9.02
N LYS A 334 6.11 45.42 8.81
CA LYS A 334 7.46 45.11 9.30
C LYS A 334 8.52 45.98 8.65
N THR A 335 8.48 46.19 7.34
CA THR A 335 9.43 47.07 6.65
C THR A 335 9.33 48.51 7.12
N VAL A 336 8.11 49.01 7.39
CA VAL A 336 7.90 50.34 7.98
C VAL A 336 8.38 50.43 9.45
N ARG A 337 8.37 49.32 10.20
CA ARG A 337 8.82 49.26 11.60
C ARG A 337 10.34 49.11 11.75
N GLU A 338 10.99 48.37 10.85
CA GLU A 338 12.44 48.16 10.82
C GLU A 338 13.19 49.37 10.25
N GLN A 339 12.56 50.11 9.33
CA GLN A 339 13.01 51.43 8.90
C GLN A 339 11.96 52.48 9.31
N PRO A 340 11.92 52.91 10.58
CA PRO A 340 11.13 54.08 10.93
C PRO A 340 11.64 55.24 10.07
N ARG A 341 10.73 55.92 9.36
CA ARG A 341 11.08 57.13 8.61
C ARG A 341 11.77 58.09 9.57
N GLN A 342 13.09 58.17 9.51
CA GLN A 342 13.84 59.22 10.19
C GLN A 342 13.48 60.51 9.44
N ILE A 343 12.54 61.27 9.99
CA ILE A 343 12.28 62.62 9.52
C ILE A 343 13.55 63.41 9.87
N PRO A 344 14.30 63.94 8.89
CA PRO A 344 15.49 64.71 9.20
C PRO A 344 15.07 65.94 10.02
N GLN A 345 15.83 66.26 11.09
CA GLN A 345 15.51 67.36 12.01
C GLN A 345 15.26 68.69 11.27
N SER A 346 15.96 68.94 10.16
CA SER A 346 15.74 70.10 9.29
C SER A 346 14.32 70.23 8.72
N SER A 347 13.62 69.11 8.51
CA SER A 347 12.22 69.12 8.06
C SER A 347 11.24 69.41 9.20
N ILE A 348 11.63 69.15 10.45
CA ILE A 348 10.86 69.51 11.64
C ILE A 348 11.08 71.00 11.95
N ASP A 349 12.33 71.47 11.86
CA ASP A 349 12.70 72.86 12.10
C ASP A 349 12.05 73.80 11.07
N SER A 350 12.09 73.44 9.78
CA SER A 350 11.41 74.22 8.72
C SER A 350 9.88 74.17 8.80
N ALA A 351 9.31 73.11 9.35
CA ALA A 351 7.87 73.04 9.61
C ALA A 351 7.46 73.89 10.84
N MET A 352 8.29 73.92 11.88
CA MET A 352 8.13 74.78 13.05
C MET A 352 8.29 76.26 12.69
N GLU A 353 9.24 76.61 11.82
CA GLU A 353 9.48 77.97 11.36
C GLU A 353 8.29 78.50 10.53
N ARG A 354 7.69 77.66 9.67
CA ARG A 354 6.46 77.99 8.92
C ARG A 354 5.20 78.05 9.76
N ALA A 355 5.17 77.44 10.95
CA ALA A 355 4.03 77.50 11.86
C ALA A 355 4.05 78.73 12.77
N ASN A 356 5.23 79.36 12.92
CA ASN A 356 5.42 80.58 13.71
C ASN A 356 5.36 81.87 12.87
N THR A 357 5.19 81.75 11.55
CA THR A 357 4.82 82.81 10.62
C THR A 357 3.34 82.70 10.27
#